data_AF-A0A8H4SKV4-F1
#
_entry.id   AF-A0A8H4SKV4-F1
#
_cell.length_a   1.000
_cell.length_b   1.000
_cell.length_c   1.000
_cell.angle_alpha   90.00
_cell.angle_beta   90.00
_cell.angle_gamma   90.00
#
_symmetry.space_group_name_H-M   'P 1'
#
loop_
_entity.id
_entity.type
_entity.pdbx_description
1 polymer ?
#
loop_
_entity_poly.entity_id
_entity_poly.type
_entity_poly.pdbx_seq_one_letter_code
_entity_poly.pdbx_strand_id
1 'polypeptide(L)'
;MDGADIPRIDTNLCTLDLCRQIVSPEHPTQWPSPWPARTLIVVAGKGGLVPTKDSPGDAVKLMTIGRELNEETIAYTHLKMRHPWNRQDQRLFAETAATWFEHKELPEGFVKL
;
A
#
# COMPACT_ATOMS: atom_id res chain seq x y z
N MET A 1 -0.28 1.92 19.41
CA MET A 1 0.53 0.69 19.53
C MET A 1 1.85 0.95 18.84
N ASP A 2 2.96 0.82 19.56
CA ASP A 2 4.33 1.21 19.21
C ASP A 2 5.19 0.03 18.69
N GLY A 3 4.59 -1.15 18.50
CA GLY A 3 5.27 -2.34 17.99
C GLY A 3 5.91 -3.21 19.08
N ALA A 4 5.73 -2.87 20.36
CA ALA A 4 6.16 -3.69 21.50
C ALA A 4 5.39 -5.03 21.63
N ASP A 5 4.26 -5.13 20.95
CA ASP A 5 3.36 -6.28 20.86
C ASP A 5 3.75 -7.29 19.78
N ILE A 6 4.77 -6.99 18.96
CA ILE A 6 5.31 -7.92 17.96
C ILE A 6 6.20 -8.93 18.71
N PRO A 7 5.88 -10.24 18.69
CA PRO A 7 6.76 -11.27 19.24
C PRO A 7 8.15 -11.11 18.61
N ARG A 8 9.22 -11.21 19.42
CA ARG A 8 10.59 -11.13 18.91
C ARG A 8 10.72 -12.07 17.70
N ILE A 9 10.98 -11.47 16.54
CA ILE A 9 11.20 -12.19 15.29
C ILE A 9 12.32 -13.21 15.52
N ASP A 10 12.10 -14.46 15.13
CA ASP A 10 13.14 -15.47 15.14
C ASP A 10 14.24 -15.05 14.14
N THR A 11 15.37 -14.64 14.68
CA THR A 11 16.52 -14.16 13.92
C THR A 11 17.22 -15.27 13.14
N ASN A 12 16.91 -16.55 13.39
CA ASN A 12 17.35 -17.66 12.55
C ASN A 12 16.54 -17.78 11.26
N LEU A 13 15.26 -17.36 11.27
CA LEU A 13 14.37 -17.40 10.11
C LEU A 13 14.39 -16.07 9.34
N CYS A 14 14.36 -14.92 10.04
CA CYS A 14 14.45 -13.59 9.46
C CYS A 14 15.86 -13.03 9.62
N THR A 15 16.81 -13.59 8.88
CA THR A 15 18.18 -13.08 8.84
C THR A 15 18.25 -11.76 8.07
N LEU A 16 19.25 -10.93 8.37
CA LEU A 16 19.52 -9.72 7.58
C LEU A 16 19.76 -10.04 6.11
N ASP A 17 20.28 -11.23 5.80
CA ASP A 17 20.48 -11.68 4.42
C ASP A 17 19.17 -12.06 3.74
N LEU A 18 18.24 -12.73 4.44
CA LEU A 18 16.89 -12.95 3.92
C LEU A 18 16.18 -11.63 3.69
N CYS A 19 16.26 -10.70 4.65
CA CYS A 19 15.75 -9.34 4.46
C CYS A 19 16.38 -8.72 3.20
N ARG A 20 17.70 -8.71 3.06
CA ARG A 20 18.39 -8.20 1.86
C ARG A 20 17.96 -8.90 0.58
N GLN A 21 17.63 -10.19 0.58
CA GLN A 21 17.12 -10.87 -0.62
C GLN A 21 15.69 -10.43 -0.95
N ILE A 22 14.84 -10.20 0.05
CA ILE A 22 13.47 -9.71 -0.11
C ILE A 22 13.43 -8.23 -0.52
N VAL A 23 14.29 -7.39 0.08
CA VAL A 23 14.44 -5.95 -0.24
C VAL A 23 15.54 -5.67 -1.24
N SER A 24 16.20 -6.67 -1.83
CA SER A 24 17.22 -6.49 -2.86
C SER A 24 16.53 -5.82 -4.03
N PRO A 25 16.78 -4.53 -4.28
CA PRO A 25 16.14 -3.87 -5.37
C PRO A 25 16.85 -4.37 -6.64
N GLU A 26 16.09 -4.87 -7.61
CA GLU A 26 16.47 -4.71 -9.00
C GLU A 26 16.41 -3.20 -9.30
N HIS A 27 17.45 -2.48 -8.88
CA HIS A 27 17.67 -1.04 -9.01
C HIS A 27 16.64 -0.11 -8.33
N PRO A 28 17.05 0.77 -7.38
CA PRO A 28 16.16 1.70 -6.67
C PRO A 28 15.48 2.79 -7.53
N THR A 29 15.50 2.69 -8.86
CA THR A 29 15.18 3.77 -9.79
C THR A 29 14.21 3.38 -10.90
N GLN A 30 13.82 2.11 -11.00
CA GLN A 30 12.95 1.69 -12.09
C GLN A 30 11.52 1.51 -11.60
N TRP A 31 10.62 2.32 -12.17
CA TRP A 31 9.19 2.07 -12.05
C TRP A 31 8.85 0.69 -12.63
N PRO A 32 7.84 -0.01 -12.10
CA PRO A 32 7.41 -1.28 -12.68
C PRO A 32 6.99 -1.11 -14.14
N SER A 33 7.17 -2.16 -14.94
CA SER A 33 6.49 -2.25 -16.23
C SER A 33 4.97 -2.27 -16.03
N PRO A 34 4.18 -1.81 -17.02
CA PRO A 34 2.73 -1.94 -16.99
C PRO A 34 2.25 -3.38 -16.74
N TRP A 35 1.05 -3.52 -16.18
CA TRP A 35 0.44 -4.82 -15.87
C TRP A 35 -1.03 -4.88 -16.32
N PRO A 36 -1.53 -6.06 -16.75
CA PRO A 36 -2.91 -6.20 -17.23
C PRO A 36 -3.93 -6.41 -16.10
N ALA A 37 -3.49 -6.63 -14.86
CA ALA A 37 -4.38 -6.94 -13.74
C ALA A 37 -5.11 -5.69 -13.21
N ARG A 38 -6.41 -5.79 -12.96
CA ARG A 38 -7.17 -4.73 -12.29
C ARG A 38 -6.59 -4.48 -10.91
N THR A 39 -6.19 -3.23 -10.63
CA THR A 39 -5.44 -2.91 -9.41
C THR A 39 -6.01 -1.71 -8.67
N LEU A 40 -6.23 -1.88 -7.36
CA LEU A 40 -6.53 -0.78 -6.44
C LEU A 40 -5.24 -0.39 -5.71
N ILE A 41 -4.83 0.85 -5.89
CA ILE A 41 -3.67 1.44 -5.22
C ILE A 41 -4.18 2.31 -4.08
N VAL A 42 -3.76 2.02 -2.85
CA VAL A 42 -4.12 2.84 -1.67
C VAL A 42 -2.86 3.41 -1.05
N VAL A 43 -2.81 4.74 -0.96
CA VAL A 43 -1.73 5.46 -0.25
C VAL A 43 -2.26 6.08 1.03
N ALA A 44 -1.55 5.85 2.13
CA ALA A 44 -1.87 6.45 3.41
C ALA A 44 -1.76 7.98 3.33
N GLY A 45 -2.77 8.69 3.85
CA GLY A 45 -2.87 10.15 3.76
C GLY A 45 -2.75 10.87 5.09
N LYS A 46 -2.55 10.15 6.21
CA LYS A 46 -2.52 10.76 7.55
C LYS A 46 -1.21 11.50 7.80
N GLY A 47 -1.20 12.79 7.45
CA GLY A 47 -0.17 13.76 7.84
C GLY A 47 -0.15 14.07 9.34
N GLY A 48 0.94 14.67 9.83
CA GLY A 48 1.11 15.11 11.23
C GLY A 48 2.58 15.23 11.65
N LEU A 49 2.84 15.23 12.96
CA LEU A 49 4.18 15.39 13.58
C LEU A 49 5.23 14.35 13.16
N VAL A 50 4.81 13.17 12.71
CA VAL A 50 5.70 12.12 12.21
C VAL A 50 5.73 12.21 10.68
N PRO A 51 6.89 12.50 10.06
CA PRO A 51 7.03 12.50 8.61
C PRO A 51 6.64 11.13 8.06
N THR A 52 5.61 11.09 7.23
CA THR A 52 5.32 9.92 6.40
C THR A 52 5.94 10.16 5.03
N LYS A 53 6.71 9.20 4.51
CA LYS A 53 7.16 9.20 3.11
C LYS A 53 6.05 8.76 2.15
N ASP A 54 4.80 8.68 2.63
CA ASP A 54 3.64 8.35 1.81
C ASP A 54 3.44 9.45 0.76
N SER A 55 3.56 9.08 -0.52
CA SER A 55 3.53 10.01 -1.66
C SER A 55 2.29 9.74 -2.51
N PRO A 56 1.27 10.64 -2.46
CA PRO A 56 0.17 10.59 -3.41
C PRO A 56 0.64 10.64 -4.86
N GLY A 57 1.75 11.33 -5.15
CA GLY A 57 2.36 11.38 -6.47
C GLY A 57 2.81 10.02 -6.98
N ASP A 58 3.39 9.19 -6.10
CA ASP A 58 3.85 7.84 -6.47
C ASP A 58 2.65 6.93 -6.76
N ALA A 59 1.57 7.06 -5.98
CA ALA A 59 0.32 6.34 -6.23
C ALA A 59 -0.32 6.71 -7.57
N VAL A 60 -0.34 8.01 -7.90
CA VAL A 60 -0.81 8.49 -9.21
C VAL A 60 0.09 7.97 -10.33
N LYS A 61 1.42 7.99 -10.15
CA LYS A 61 2.36 7.47 -11.14
C LYS A 61 2.17 5.98 -11.40
N LEU A 62 2.00 5.18 -10.35
CA LEU A 62 1.69 3.74 -10.46
C LEU A 62 0.35 3.51 -11.15
N MET A 63 -0.67 4.31 -10.84
CA MET A 63 -1.95 4.24 -11.55
C MET A 63 -1.78 4.51 -13.04
N THR A 64 -1.03 5.56 -13.41
CA THR A 64 -0.75 5.88 -14.81
C THR A 64 -0.09 4.70 -15.53
N ILE A 65 0.92 4.08 -14.92
CA ILE A 65 1.62 2.92 -15.49
C ILE A 65 0.67 1.72 -15.68
N GLY A 66 -0.11 1.36 -14.66
CA GLY A 66 -1.04 0.24 -14.75
C GLY A 66 -2.14 0.47 -15.81
N ARG A 67 -2.59 1.71 -15.97
CA ARG A 67 -3.60 2.08 -16.98
C ARG A 67 -3.15 1.93 -18.42
N GLU A 68 -1.85 1.78 -18.69
CA GLU A 68 -1.36 1.46 -20.03
C GLU A 68 -1.83 0.07 -20.52
N LEU A 69 -2.05 -0.89 -19.60
CA LEU A 69 -2.55 -2.23 -19.93
C LEU A 69 -3.89 -2.58 -19.25
N ASN A 70 -4.36 -1.78 -18.29
CA ASN A 70 -5.66 -1.96 -17.64
C ASN A 70 -6.27 -0.63 -17.18
N GLU A 71 -7.24 -0.11 -17.93
CA GLU A 71 -7.88 1.19 -17.67
C GLU A 71 -8.59 1.28 -16.31
N GLU A 72 -8.95 0.15 -15.69
CA GLU A 72 -9.61 0.05 -14.39
C GLU A 72 -8.63 0.14 -13.20
N THR A 73 -7.31 0.27 -13.45
CA THR A 73 -6.35 0.57 -12.39
C THR A 73 -6.64 1.95 -11.79
N ILE A 74 -6.80 2.01 -10.47
CA ILE A 74 -7.27 3.21 -9.76
C ILE A 74 -6.47 3.46 -8.48
N ALA A 75 -6.26 4.74 -8.15
CA ALA A 75 -5.59 5.16 -6.93
C ALA A 75 -6.52 5.94 -5.99
N TYR A 76 -6.38 5.68 -4.69
CA TYR A 76 -7.08 6.39 -3.61
C TYR A 76 -6.12 6.73 -2.48
N THR A 77 -6.47 7.77 -1.72
CA THR A 77 -5.88 8.06 -0.42
C THR A 77 -6.91 7.99 0.70
N HIS A 78 -6.46 7.71 1.92
CA HIS A 78 -7.30 7.79 3.12
C HIS A 78 -6.64 8.69 4.18
N LEU A 79 -7.22 9.87 4.40
CA LEU A 79 -6.63 10.95 5.22
C LEU A 79 -6.47 10.60 6.70
N LYS A 80 -7.18 9.59 7.19
CA LYS A 80 -7.09 9.13 8.58
C LYS A 80 -6.20 7.89 8.79
N MET A 81 -5.62 7.33 7.73
CA MET A 81 -4.82 6.09 7.80
C MET A 81 -3.32 6.35 7.66
N ARG A 82 -2.51 5.65 8.47
CA ARG A 82 -1.04 5.56 8.38
C ARG A 82 -0.62 4.18 7.88
N HIS A 83 0.57 4.06 7.32
CA HIS A 83 1.19 2.74 7.15
C HIS A 83 1.65 2.17 8.52
N PRO A 84 1.39 0.89 8.87
CA PRO A 84 0.56 -0.11 8.17
C PRO A 84 -0.93 -0.06 8.59
N TRP A 85 -1.81 0.37 7.70
CA TRP A 85 -3.22 0.64 8.03
C TRP A 85 -4.06 -0.61 8.24
N ASN A 86 -3.66 -1.75 7.68
CA ASN A 86 -4.23 -3.06 8.01
C ASN A 86 -4.09 -3.43 9.50
N ARG A 87 -3.17 -2.79 10.23
CA ARG A 87 -3.07 -2.93 11.69
C ARG A 87 -3.81 -1.82 12.44
N GLN A 88 -3.88 -0.63 11.86
CA GLN A 88 -4.59 0.51 12.44
C GLN A 88 -6.10 0.27 12.49
N ASP A 89 -6.67 -0.29 11.42
CA ASP A 89 -8.08 -0.62 11.29
C ASP A 89 -8.25 -1.88 10.42
N GLN A 90 -8.24 -3.04 11.09
CA GLN A 90 -8.34 -4.35 10.42
C GLN A 90 -9.67 -4.53 9.69
N ARG A 91 -10.76 -4.01 10.26
CA ARG A 91 -12.09 -4.11 9.69
C ARG A 91 -12.16 -3.30 8.40
N LEU A 92 -11.73 -2.03 8.44
CA LEU A 92 -11.71 -1.17 7.26
C LEU A 92 -10.86 -1.77 6.14
N PHE A 93 -9.70 -2.35 6.46
CA PHE A 93 -8.85 -3.01 5.48
C PHE A 93 -9.54 -4.21 4.82
N ALA A 94 -10.12 -5.11 5.62
CA ALA A 94 -10.81 -6.30 5.13
C ALA A 94 -12.05 -5.93 4.28
N GLU A 95 -12.83 -4.94 4.74
CA GLU A 95 -13.99 -4.42 4.02
C GLU A 95 -13.57 -3.79 2.69
N THR A 96 -12.49 -2.99 2.67
CA THR A 96 -11.97 -2.38 1.44
C THR A 96 -11.55 -3.44 0.42
N ALA A 97 -10.88 -4.51 0.87
CA ALA A 97 -10.50 -5.60 -0.03
C ALA A 97 -11.74 -6.33 -0.58
N ALA A 98 -12.70 -6.65 0.29
CA ALA A 98 -13.93 -7.32 -0.12
C ALA A 98 -14.73 -6.48 -1.13
N THR A 99 -14.97 -5.19 -0.85
CA THR A 99 -15.69 -4.31 -1.78
C THR A 99 -14.97 -4.15 -3.10
N TRP A 100 -13.64 -4.04 -3.08
CA TRP A 100 -12.84 -3.99 -4.31
C TRP A 100 -13.04 -5.23 -5.16
N PHE A 101 -12.92 -6.44 -4.58
CA PHE A 101 -13.10 -7.68 -5.33
C PHE A 101 -14.55 -7.87 -5.82
N GLU A 102 -15.53 -7.40 -5.04
CA GLU A 102 -16.96 -7.45 -5.38
C GLU A 102 -17.41 -6.32 -6.33
N HIS A 103 -16.50 -5.47 -6.81
CA HIS A 103 -16.81 -4.32 -7.69
C HIS A 103 -17.80 -3.33 -7.08
N LYS A 104 -17.74 -3.16 -5.76
CA LYS A 104 -18.54 -2.21 -5.00
C LYS A 104 -17.75 -0.93 -4.75
N GLU A 105 -18.47 0.13 -4.38
CA GLU A 105 -17.85 1.35 -3.91
C GLU A 105 -17.01 1.10 -2.65
N LEU A 106 -15.89 1.81 -2.54
CA LEU A 106 -15.03 1.72 -1.36
C LEU A 106 -15.74 2.30 -0.14
N PRO A 107 -15.39 1.85 1.09
CA PRO A 107 -15.92 2.43 2.31
C PRO A 107 -15.73 3.95 2.40
N GLU A 108 -16.45 4.60 3.31
CA GLU A 108 -16.33 6.05 3.50
C GLU A 108 -14.90 6.47 3.89
N GLY A 109 -14.47 7.64 3.43
CA GLY A 109 -13.19 8.27 3.83
C GLY A 109 -12.05 8.07 2.84
N PHE A 110 -12.24 7.23 1.82
CA PHE A 110 -11.35 7.17 0.66
C PHE A 110 -11.62 8.32 -0.30
N VAL A 111 -10.54 8.99 -0.72
CA VAL A 111 -10.57 10.07 -1.70
C VAL A 111 -9.80 9.60 -2.93
N LYS A 112 -10.45 9.63 -4.09
CA LYS A 112 -9.82 9.25 -5.36
C LYS A 112 -8.71 10.23 -5.70
N LEU A 113 -7.57 9.72 -6.19
CA LEU A 113 -6.42 10.50 -6.64
C LEU A 113 -6.39 10.68 -8.16
#